data_AF-A0A7C9EYB0-F1
#
_entry.id   AF-A0A7C9EYB0-F1
#
_cell.length_a   1.000
_cell.length_b   1.000
_cell.length_c   1.000
_cell.angle_alpha   90.00
_cell.angle_beta   90.00
_cell.angle_gamma   90.00
#
_symmetry.space_group_name_H-M   'P 1'
#
loop_
_entity.id
_entity.type
_entity.pdbx_description
1 polymer ?
#
loop_
_entity_poly.entity_id
_entity_poly.type
_entity_poly.pdbx_seq_one_letter_code
_entity_poly.pdbx_strand_id
1 'polypeptide(L)'
;NNNSVVEDGPIHIEDYFTSLHLRCIERLYGDHGLDVMDILRRTPAVGLPVILTRLEQKQDEWTKCRTDFNKVWAEIYAKNHYKSLDHRSFYFKQQDSKNLSTKSLVAEIKEIKENMQKEDDMLLAVAAGNKRPLVPHLEYEYPDTDIHEDLYKLMKYSCEEVCPKEQLNKIMKLWTTFLEPMLRVTSRSHVAEGVEDVKARQRTGRHSAGSVAERVGSPAADNPRQSKSVVNGDENLRADASKSSRANGDAMTKDGSYCEA
;
A
#
# COMPACT_ATOMS: atom_id res chain seq x y z
N ASN A 1 47.36 -26.74 -43.80
CA ASN A 1 48.24 -26.53 -42.64
C ASN A 1 48.79 -25.11 -42.74
N ASN A 2 47.98 -24.12 -42.35
CA ASN A 2 48.36 -22.71 -42.46
C ASN A 2 48.38 -22.13 -41.05
N ASN A 3 49.46 -22.40 -40.33
CA ASN A 3 49.89 -21.60 -39.20
C ASN A 3 50.26 -20.21 -39.73
N SER A 4 49.31 -19.27 -39.72
CA SER A 4 49.63 -17.85 -39.75
C SER A 4 49.88 -17.44 -38.30
N VAL A 5 51.15 -17.46 -37.90
CA VAL A 5 51.63 -16.79 -36.71
C VAL A 5 51.19 -15.33 -36.83
N VAL A 6 50.23 -14.91 -36.02
CA VAL A 6 49.86 -13.50 -35.86
C VAL A 6 51.10 -12.84 -35.28
N GLU A 7 51.77 -12.02 -36.07
CA GLU A 7 52.84 -11.15 -35.57
C GLU A 7 52.25 -10.28 -34.45
N ASP A 8 52.80 -10.44 -33.25
CA ASP A 8 52.40 -9.76 -32.01
C ASP A 8 52.75 -8.27 -32.12
N GLY A 9 51.86 -7.50 -32.74
CA GLY A 9 51.88 -6.04 -32.67
C GLY A 9 51.57 -5.56 -31.25
N PRO A 10 51.98 -4.34 -30.86
CA PRO A 10 51.67 -3.81 -29.53
C PRO A 10 50.14 -3.76 -29.33
N ILE A 11 49.65 -4.40 -28.25
CA ILE A 11 48.23 -4.43 -27.91
C ILE A 11 47.72 -2.99 -27.77
N HIS A 12 46.83 -2.59 -28.68
CA HIS A 12 46.14 -1.30 -28.60
C HIS A 12 44.84 -1.50 -27.82
N ILE A 13 44.76 -0.93 -26.61
CA ILE A 13 43.68 -1.17 -25.64
C ILE A 13 42.31 -0.73 -26.17
N GLU A 14 42.30 0.28 -27.01
CA GLU A 14 41.14 0.94 -27.58
C GLU A 14 40.43 0.05 -28.61
N ASP A 15 41.12 -0.94 -29.19
CA ASP A 15 40.52 -1.93 -30.09
C ASP A 15 39.71 -2.99 -29.32
N TYR A 16 39.97 -3.17 -28.03
CA TYR A 16 39.36 -4.22 -27.21
C TYR A 16 38.37 -3.69 -26.16
N PHE A 17 38.51 -2.43 -25.73
CA PHE A 17 37.70 -1.85 -24.67
C PHE A 17 36.86 -0.67 -25.19
N THR A 18 35.57 -0.70 -24.86
CA THR A 18 34.69 0.44 -25.09
C THR A 18 35.08 1.61 -24.18
N SER A 19 34.68 2.83 -24.56
CA SER A 19 34.84 4.02 -23.72
C SER A 19 34.22 3.86 -22.33
N LEU A 20 33.12 3.11 -22.20
CA LEU A 20 32.50 2.78 -20.91
C LEU A 20 33.42 1.89 -20.06
N HIS A 21 34.02 0.86 -20.65
CA HIS A 21 34.93 -0.02 -19.91
C HIS A 21 36.15 0.75 -19.39
N LEU A 22 36.76 1.59 -20.24
CA LEU A 22 37.89 2.43 -19.86
C LEU A 22 37.51 3.40 -18.73
N ARG A 23 36.33 4.03 -18.82
CA ARG A 23 35.81 4.90 -17.76
C ARG A 23 35.51 4.15 -16.45
N CYS A 24 35.04 2.90 -16.53
CA CYS A 24 34.83 2.07 -15.35
C CYS A 24 36.16 1.73 -14.66
N ILE A 25 37.19 1.38 -15.44
CA ILE A 25 38.53 1.09 -14.92
C ILE A 25 39.14 2.35 -14.30
N GLU A 26 39.07 3.50 -14.96
CA GLU A 26 39.53 4.78 -14.42
C GLU A 26 38.87 5.09 -13.07
N ARG A 27 37.53 4.99 -13.00
CA ARG A 27 36.78 5.22 -11.75
C ARG A 27 37.10 4.22 -10.64
N LEU A 28 37.55 3.01 -10.99
CA LEU A 28 37.92 1.96 -10.02
C LEU A 28 39.11 2.37 -9.15
N TYR A 29 40.02 3.16 -9.71
CA TYR A 29 41.26 3.61 -9.08
C TYR A 29 41.20 5.04 -8.55
N GLY A 30 40.07 5.74 -8.71
CA GLY A 30 39.83 7.06 -8.14
C GLY A 30 40.83 8.09 -8.64
N ASP A 31 41.51 8.77 -7.72
CA ASP A 31 42.47 9.84 -8.04
C ASP A 31 43.67 9.35 -8.87
N HIS A 32 44.00 8.06 -8.78
CA HIS A 32 45.07 7.41 -9.58
C HIS A 32 44.55 6.80 -10.89
N GLY A 33 43.28 7.03 -11.25
CA GLY A 33 42.64 6.46 -12.43
C GLY A 33 43.41 6.79 -13.72
N LEU A 34 43.75 8.05 -13.92
CA LEU A 34 44.47 8.49 -15.13
C LEU A 34 45.87 7.86 -15.23
N ASP A 35 46.60 7.79 -14.13
CA ASP A 35 47.93 7.15 -14.09
C ASP A 35 47.84 5.66 -14.45
N VAL A 36 46.83 4.96 -13.92
CA VAL A 36 46.59 3.53 -14.24
C VAL A 36 46.16 3.34 -15.69
N MET A 37 45.36 4.26 -16.23
CA MET A 37 44.98 4.24 -17.65
C MET A 37 46.18 4.47 -18.57
N ASP A 38 47.10 5.36 -18.20
CA ASP A 38 48.34 5.59 -18.94
C ASP A 38 49.27 4.37 -18.90
N ILE A 39 49.41 3.72 -17.75
CA ILE A 39 50.16 2.46 -17.62
C ILE A 39 49.52 1.36 -18.46
N LEU A 40 48.19 1.25 -18.45
CA LEU A 40 47.45 0.28 -19.24
C LEU A 40 47.70 0.46 -20.75
N ARG A 41 47.74 1.71 -21.24
CA ARG A 41 48.02 2.01 -22.66
C ARG A 41 49.49 1.81 -23.04
N ARG A 42 50.41 2.10 -22.13
CA ARG A 42 51.87 1.96 -22.37
C ARG A 42 52.35 0.52 -22.26
N THR A 43 51.82 -0.23 -21.29
CA THR A 43 52.30 -1.56 -20.92
C THR A 43 51.13 -2.50 -20.58
N PRO A 44 50.29 -2.86 -21.56
CA PRO A 44 49.06 -3.63 -21.34
C PRO A 44 49.33 -5.01 -20.75
N ALA A 45 50.43 -5.69 -21.13
CA ALA A 45 50.79 -7.01 -20.62
C ALA A 45 51.00 -7.05 -19.09
N VAL A 46 51.38 -5.92 -18.48
CA VAL A 46 51.60 -5.81 -17.03
C VAL A 46 50.37 -5.22 -16.34
N GLY A 47 49.70 -4.25 -16.95
CA GLY A 47 48.54 -3.59 -16.36
C GLY A 47 47.28 -4.47 -16.34
N LEU A 48 47.03 -5.24 -17.40
CA LEU A 48 45.81 -6.03 -17.56
C LEU A 48 45.59 -7.06 -16.44
N PRO A 49 46.58 -7.90 -16.04
CA PRO A 49 46.38 -8.87 -14.96
C PRO A 49 46.03 -8.22 -13.61
N VAL A 50 46.63 -7.06 -13.33
CA VAL A 50 46.38 -6.31 -12.08
C VAL A 50 44.96 -5.73 -12.06
N ILE A 51 44.55 -5.12 -13.18
CA ILE A 51 43.20 -4.56 -13.33
C ILE A 51 42.15 -5.66 -13.30
N LEU A 52 42.40 -6.79 -13.97
CA LEU A 52 41.50 -7.94 -13.96
C LEU A 52 41.27 -8.46 -12.53
N THR A 53 42.34 -8.70 -11.78
CA THR A 53 42.26 -9.15 -10.39
C THR A 53 41.44 -8.17 -9.53
N ARG A 54 41.63 -6.86 -9.74
CA ARG A 54 40.90 -5.83 -8.99
C ARG A 54 39.43 -5.76 -9.38
N LEU A 55 39.12 -5.94 -10.67
CA LEU A 55 37.74 -6.00 -11.17
C LEU A 55 36.99 -7.22 -10.62
N GLU A 56 37.63 -8.39 -10.58
CA GLU A 56 37.07 -9.61 -9.98
C GLU A 56 36.76 -9.40 -8.50
N GLN A 57 37.71 -8.84 -7.73
CA GLN A 57 37.48 -8.50 -6.33
C GLN A 57 36.28 -7.55 -6.16
N LYS A 58 36.17 -6.51 -6.99
CA LYS A 58 35.08 -5.54 -6.92
C LYS A 58 33.74 -6.14 -7.34
N GLN A 59 33.73 -7.04 -8.30
CA GLN A 59 32.56 -7.79 -8.71
C GLN A 59 32.03 -8.67 -7.56
N ASP A 60 32.91 -9.33 -6.81
CA ASP A 60 32.53 -10.14 -5.65
C ASP A 60 31.98 -9.27 -4.51
N GLU A 61 32.65 -8.16 -4.20
CA GLU A 61 32.19 -7.17 -3.21
C GLU A 61 30.79 -6.65 -3.55
N TRP A 62 30.56 -6.25 -4.81
CA TRP A 62 29.26 -5.74 -5.26
C TRP A 62 28.20 -6.82 -5.32
N THR A 63 28.56 -8.04 -5.71
CA THR A 63 27.61 -9.17 -5.73
C THR A 63 27.13 -9.50 -4.33
N LYS A 64 28.03 -9.52 -3.35
CA LYS A 64 27.68 -9.69 -1.93
C LYS A 64 26.81 -8.55 -1.43
N CYS A 65 27.24 -7.31 -1.65
CA CYS A 65 26.51 -6.10 -1.26
C CYS A 65 25.08 -6.07 -1.84
N ARG A 66 24.93 -6.35 -3.14
CA ARG A 66 23.62 -6.43 -3.81
C ARG A 66 22.73 -7.49 -3.19
N THR A 67 23.28 -8.65 -2.82
CA THR A 67 22.52 -9.73 -2.18
C THR A 67 22.00 -9.32 -0.81
N ASP A 68 22.82 -8.64 -0.01
CA ASP A 68 22.43 -8.16 1.31
C ASP A 68 21.37 -7.04 1.22
N PHE A 69 21.56 -6.08 0.30
CA PHE A 69 20.58 -5.03 0.06
C PHE A 69 19.26 -5.56 -0.49
N ASN A 70 19.27 -6.53 -1.40
CA ASN A 70 18.04 -7.09 -1.97
C ASN A 70 17.12 -7.67 -0.90
N LYS A 71 17.66 -8.25 0.18
CA LYS A 71 16.85 -8.74 1.31
C LYS A 71 16.15 -7.58 2.03
N VAL A 72 16.89 -6.53 2.37
CA VAL A 72 16.35 -5.33 3.03
C VAL A 72 15.31 -4.65 2.15
N TRP A 73 15.59 -4.50 0.85
CA TRP A 73 14.65 -3.93 -0.10
C TRP A 73 13.38 -4.77 -0.21
N ALA A 74 13.49 -6.10 -0.33
CA ALA A 74 12.33 -6.99 -0.37
C ALA A 74 11.44 -6.81 0.88
N GLU A 75 12.03 -6.71 2.08
CA GLU A 75 11.27 -6.45 3.30
C GLU A 75 10.58 -5.08 3.30
N ILE A 76 11.28 -4.03 2.86
CA ILE A 76 10.73 -2.67 2.76
C ILE A 76 9.57 -2.64 1.75
N TYR A 77 9.75 -3.27 0.59
CA TYR A 77 8.71 -3.38 -0.44
C TYR A 77 7.50 -4.14 0.09
N ALA A 78 7.70 -5.28 0.78
CA ALA A 78 6.60 -6.04 1.37
C ALA A 78 5.82 -5.21 2.41
N LYS A 79 6.52 -4.50 3.30
CA LYS A 79 5.89 -3.63 4.32
C LYS A 79 5.12 -2.45 3.71
N ASN A 80 5.61 -1.90 2.60
CA ASN A 80 5.01 -0.73 1.95
C ASN A 80 4.03 -1.08 0.83
N HIS A 81 3.94 -2.34 0.41
CA HIS A 81 3.11 -2.79 -0.70
C HIS A 81 1.70 -2.22 -0.60
N TYR A 82 0.99 -2.49 0.51
CA TYR A 82 -0.39 -2.03 0.68
C TYR A 82 -0.54 -0.51 0.74
N LYS A 83 0.44 0.22 1.30
CA LYS A 83 0.43 1.69 1.30
C LYS A 83 0.58 2.26 -0.10
N SER A 84 1.37 1.60 -0.95
CA SER A 84 1.57 2.02 -2.34
C SER A 84 0.35 1.80 -3.23
N LEU A 85 -0.56 0.90 -2.85
CA LEU A 85 -1.78 0.64 -3.60
C LEU A 85 -2.80 1.79 -3.55
N ASP A 86 -2.68 2.69 -2.57
CA ASP A 86 -3.66 3.75 -2.34
C ASP A 86 -3.04 5.16 -2.38
N HIS A 87 -2.69 5.58 -3.59
CA HIS A 87 -2.15 6.92 -3.87
C HIS A 87 -3.19 8.06 -3.71
N ARG A 88 -4.49 7.72 -3.67
CA ARG A 88 -5.59 8.68 -3.65
C ARG A 88 -6.13 8.94 -2.25
N SER A 89 -5.89 8.01 -1.31
CA SER A 89 -6.37 8.14 0.07
C SER A 89 -6.00 9.41 0.76
N PHE A 90 -4.77 9.87 0.56
CA PHE A 90 -4.28 11.07 1.22
C PHE A 90 -5.13 12.30 0.86
N TYR A 91 -5.49 12.44 -0.41
CA TYR A 91 -6.27 13.57 -0.91
C TYR A 91 -7.73 13.48 -0.49
N PHE A 92 -8.38 12.32 -0.69
CA PHE A 92 -9.80 12.19 -0.33
C PHE A 92 -10.00 12.27 1.19
N LYS A 93 -9.15 11.64 2.00
CA LYS A 93 -9.33 11.65 3.48
C LYS A 93 -9.23 13.04 4.08
N GLN A 94 -8.31 13.88 3.57
CA GLN A 94 -8.18 15.24 4.06
C GLN A 94 -9.37 16.11 3.66
N GLN A 95 -9.86 15.94 2.42
CA GLN A 95 -10.99 16.70 1.92
C GLN A 95 -12.31 16.24 2.57
N ASP A 96 -12.56 14.94 2.63
CA ASP A 96 -13.78 14.35 3.19
C ASP A 96 -13.93 14.66 4.67
N SER A 97 -12.84 14.64 5.43
CA SER A 97 -12.89 15.02 6.85
C SER A 97 -13.38 16.47 7.04
N LYS A 98 -12.99 17.38 6.14
CA LYS A 98 -13.46 18.77 6.16
C LYS A 98 -14.91 18.86 5.69
N ASN A 99 -15.25 18.20 4.58
CA ASN A 99 -16.58 18.26 3.97
C ASN A 99 -17.67 17.59 4.83
N LEU A 100 -17.35 16.47 5.49
CA LEU A 100 -18.25 15.72 6.37
C LEU A 100 -18.26 16.25 7.82
N SER A 101 -17.53 17.34 8.09
CA SER A 101 -17.64 18.06 9.36
C SER A 101 -19.07 18.56 9.56
N THR A 102 -19.59 18.45 10.78
CA THR A 102 -20.90 19.01 11.15
C THR A 102 -21.02 20.49 10.75
N LYS A 103 -19.95 21.27 10.88
CA LYS A 103 -19.94 22.68 10.49
C LYS A 103 -20.15 22.84 8.97
N SER A 104 -19.49 21.99 8.18
CA SER A 104 -19.58 22.02 6.72
C SER A 104 -20.98 21.60 6.25
N LEU A 105 -21.47 20.45 6.72
CA LEU A 105 -22.80 19.94 6.36
C LEU A 105 -23.91 20.92 6.74
N VAL A 106 -23.86 21.52 7.94
CA VAL A 106 -24.86 22.51 8.36
C VAL A 106 -24.76 23.80 7.55
N ALA A 107 -23.55 24.22 7.16
CA ALA A 107 -23.37 25.40 6.30
C ALA A 107 -23.97 25.16 4.91
N GLU A 108 -23.69 24.01 4.31
CA GLU A 108 -24.24 23.59 3.01
C GLU A 108 -25.77 23.54 3.02
N ILE A 109 -26.37 22.88 4.03
CA ILE A 109 -27.83 22.82 4.18
C ILE A 109 -28.44 24.23 4.30
N LYS A 110 -27.78 25.15 5.02
CA LYS A 110 -28.25 26.53 5.18
C LYS A 110 -28.15 27.32 3.87
N GLU A 111 -27.05 27.14 3.14
CA GLU A 111 -26.83 27.78 1.85
C GLU A 111 -27.89 27.34 0.82
N ILE A 112 -28.15 26.03 0.73
CA ILE A 112 -29.20 25.50 -0.17
C ILE A 112 -30.56 26.05 0.23
N LYS A 113 -30.89 26.04 1.53
CA LYS A 113 -32.14 26.63 2.03
C LYS A 113 -32.29 28.10 1.64
N GLU A 114 -31.23 28.90 1.79
CA GLU A 114 -31.25 30.33 1.45
C GLU A 114 -31.48 30.54 -0.05
N ASN A 115 -30.83 29.74 -0.90
CA ASN A 115 -31.02 29.81 -2.35
C ASN A 115 -32.44 29.41 -2.76
N MET A 116 -32.97 28.31 -2.22
CA MET A 116 -34.36 27.91 -2.45
C MET A 116 -35.34 28.97 -1.99
N GLN A 117 -35.08 29.64 -0.87
CA GLN A 117 -35.95 30.71 -0.37
C GLN A 117 -35.92 31.97 -1.25
N LYS A 118 -34.78 32.30 -1.87
CA LYS A 118 -34.67 33.38 -2.86
C LYS A 118 -35.46 33.07 -4.13
N GLU A 119 -35.39 31.83 -4.61
CA GLU A 119 -36.16 31.35 -5.78
C GLU A 119 -37.66 31.32 -5.48
N ASP A 120 -38.04 30.78 -4.32
CA ASP A 120 -39.44 30.73 -3.87
C ASP A 120 -40.00 32.14 -3.61
N ASP A 121 -39.26 33.07 -3.02
CA ASP A 121 -39.74 34.46 -2.84
C ASP A 121 -39.88 35.20 -4.19
N MET A 122 -39.08 34.84 -5.21
CA MET A 122 -39.26 35.32 -6.59
C MET A 122 -40.54 34.75 -7.23
N LEU A 123 -40.92 33.51 -6.90
CA LEU A 123 -42.12 32.83 -7.40
C LEU A 123 -43.40 33.15 -6.59
N LEU A 124 -43.31 33.33 -5.27
CA LEU A 124 -44.42 33.66 -4.37
C LEU A 124 -44.86 35.11 -4.46
N ALA A 125 -44.03 36.02 -4.98
CA ALA A 125 -44.46 37.35 -5.39
C ALA A 125 -45.60 37.30 -6.44
N VAL A 126 -45.80 36.16 -7.12
CA VAL A 126 -46.80 35.96 -8.18
C VAL A 126 -48.07 35.24 -7.69
N ALA A 127 -48.06 34.51 -6.57
CA ALA A 127 -49.24 33.74 -6.13
C ALA A 127 -49.43 33.76 -4.60
N ALA A 128 -50.50 34.45 -4.17
CA ALA A 128 -50.98 34.41 -2.79
C ALA A 128 -51.65 33.06 -2.48
N GLY A 129 -51.11 32.30 -1.53
CA GLY A 129 -51.73 31.06 -1.08
C GLY A 129 -50.81 30.17 -0.26
N ASN A 130 -50.65 30.50 1.02
CA ASN A 130 -49.85 29.76 2.00
C ASN A 130 -50.17 28.26 2.03
N LYS A 131 -49.18 27.44 1.68
CA LYS A 131 -48.74 26.18 2.33
C LYS A 131 -47.50 25.67 1.60
N ARG A 132 -46.30 26.03 2.09
CA ARG A 132 -45.04 25.51 1.53
C ARG A 132 -44.96 24.00 1.83
N PRO A 133 -44.85 23.11 0.83
CA PRO A 133 -44.56 21.70 1.05
C PRO A 133 -43.25 21.55 1.83
N LEU A 134 -43.16 20.54 2.69
CA LEU A 134 -41.88 20.16 3.32
C LEU A 134 -40.99 19.56 2.24
N VAL A 135 -40.19 20.40 1.60
CA VAL A 135 -39.19 19.97 0.62
C VAL A 135 -37.86 19.76 1.36
N PRO A 136 -37.20 18.60 1.20
CA PRO A 136 -35.86 18.41 1.76
C PRO A 136 -34.89 19.45 1.16
N HIS A 137 -34.12 20.11 2.02
CA HIS A 137 -33.09 21.06 1.57
C HIS A 137 -31.88 20.38 0.92
N LEU A 138 -31.78 19.06 0.99
CA LEU A 138 -30.66 18.28 0.47
C LEU A 138 -31.16 16.88 0.14
N GLU A 139 -30.92 16.45 -1.09
CA GLU A 139 -31.23 15.12 -1.58
C GLU A 139 -29.96 14.47 -2.14
N TYR A 140 -29.84 13.17 -1.91
CA TYR A 140 -28.77 12.35 -2.47
C TYR A 140 -29.39 11.20 -3.25
N GLU A 141 -28.94 11.03 -4.48
CA GLU A 141 -29.28 9.88 -5.32
C GLU A 141 -28.15 8.86 -5.25
N TYR A 142 -28.51 7.60 -5.01
CA TYR A 142 -27.59 6.47 -5.01
C TYR A 142 -27.90 5.61 -6.26
N PRO A 143 -27.19 5.84 -7.38
CA PRO A 143 -27.52 5.18 -8.64
C PRO A 143 -27.20 3.68 -8.63
N ASP A 144 -26.20 3.28 -7.84
CA ASP A 144 -25.78 1.90 -7.67
C ASP A 144 -26.36 1.35 -6.37
N THR A 145 -27.45 0.58 -6.48
CA THR A 145 -28.09 -0.07 -5.33
C THR A 145 -27.39 -1.35 -4.91
N ASP A 146 -26.60 -1.97 -5.78
CA ASP A 146 -25.93 -3.25 -5.52
C ASP A 146 -24.80 -3.06 -4.49
N ILE A 147 -24.25 -1.86 -4.38
CA ILE A 147 -23.26 -1.51 -3.35
C ILE A 147 -23.78 -1.77 -1.92
N HIS A 148 -25.09 -1.65 -1.69
CA HIS A 148 -25.70 -1.92 -0.40
C HIS A 148 -25.73 -3.43 -0.08
N GLU A 149 -25.87 -4.27 -1.10
CA GLU A 149 -25.76 -5.72 -0.95
C GLU A 149 -24.33 -6.14 -0.59
N ASP A 150 -23.35 -5.55 -1.26
CA ASP A 150 -21.94 -5.85 -1.00
C ASP A 150 -21.51 -5.34 0.37
N LEU A 151 -21.97 -4.15 0.77
CA LEU A 151 -21.70 -3.62 2.11
C LEU A 151 -22.34 -4.50 3.21
N TYR A 152 -23.55 -5.02 3.00
CA TYR A 152 -24.17 -5.97 3.92
C TYR A 152 -23.34 -7.25 4.06
N LYS A 153 -22.95 -7.87 2.94
CA LYS A 153 -22.14 -9.10 2.94
C LYS A 153 -20.80 -8.86 3.64
N LEU A 154 -20.14 -7.75 3.31
CA LEU A 154 -18.87 -7.36 3.91
C LEU A 154 -19.00 -7.14 5.41
N MET A 155 -20.04 -6.44 5.85
CA MET A 155 -20.30 -6.17 7.25
C MET A 155 -20.62 -7.46 8.01
N LYS A 156 -21.48 -8.33 7.46
CA LYS A 156 -21.81 -9.64 8.03
C LYS A 156 -20.55 -10.49 8.21
N TYR A 157 -19.77 -10.67 7.14
CA TYR A 157 -18.53 -11.43 7.15
C TYR A 157 -17.53 -10.86 8.17
N SER A 158 -17.30 -9.55 8.16
CA SER A 158 -16.36 -8.90 9.08
C SER A 158 -16.81 -9.01 10.54
N CYS A 159 -18.12 -8.90 10.81
CA CYS A 159 -18.66 -9.05 12.15
C CYS A 159 -18.64 -10.51 12.64
N GLU A 160 -18.77 -11.50 11.75
CA GLU A 160 -18.62 -12.92 12.09
C GLU A 160 -17.19 -13.25 12.54
N GLU A 161 -16.18 -12.63 11.91
CA GLU A 161 -14.77 -12.82 12.25
C GLU A 161 -14.34 -12.05 13.52
N VAL A 162 -14.84 -10.82 13.70
CA VAL A 162 -14.34 -9.89 14.74
C VAL A 162 -15.21 -9.85 15.99
N CYS A 163 -16.52 -10.09 15.88
CA CYS A 163 -17.48 -9.86 16.96
C CYS A 163 -18.06 -11.15 17.56
N PRO A 164 -18.40 -11.16 18.87
CA PRO A 164 -19.22 -12.21 19.44
C PRO A 164 -20.61 -12.28 18.79
N LYS A 165 -21.22 -13.48 18.76
CA LYS A 165 -22.53 -13.73 18.12
C LYS A 165 -23.64 -12.75 18.55
N GLU A 166 -23.69 -12.35 19.81
CA GLU A 166 -24.68 -11.39 20.30
C GLU A 166 -24.51 -9.99 19.69
N GLN A 167 -23.28 -9.56 19.48
CA GLN A 167 -22.98 -8.25 18.86
C GLN A 167 -23.26 -8.29 17.37
N LEU A 168 -22.90 -9.38 16.68
CA LEU A 168 -23.30 -9.63 15.30
C LEU A 168 -24.82 -9.48 15.14
N ASN A 169 -25.62 -10.15 15.97
CA ASN A 169 -27.08 -10.06 15.89
C ASN A 169 -27.60 -8.62 16.08
N LYS A 170 -27.00 -7.84 17.00
CA LYS A 170 -27.37 -6.43 17.19
C LYS A 170 -27.02 -5.58 15.96
N ILE A 171 -25.85 -5.78 15.37
CA ILE A 171 -25.41 -5.06 14.17
C ILE A 171 -26.29 -5.41 12.97
N MET A 172 -26.56 -6.70 12.74
CA MET A 172 -27.43 -7.13 11.66
C MET A 172 -28.88 -6.64 11.85
N LYS A 173 -29.35 -6.58 13.10
CA LYS A 173 -30.65 -5.97 13.42
C LYS A 173 -30.66 -4.48 13.13
N LEU A 174 -29.62 -3.73 13.49
CA LEU A 174 -29.52 -2.30 13.17
C LEU A 174 -29.56 -2.07 11.65
N TRP A 175 -28.81 -2.86 10.89
CA TRP A 175 -28.81 -2.77 9.44
C TRP A 175 -30.20 -2.96 8.83
N THR A 176 -30.85 -4.07 9.19
CA THR A 176 -32.17 -4.43 8.63
C THR A 176 -33.30 -3.54 9.11
N THR A 177 -33.25 -3.01 10.34
CA THR A 177 -34.35 -2.18 10.91
C THR A 177 -34.19 -0.69 10.70
N PHE A 178 -32.96 -0.20 10.50
CA PHE A 178 -32.69 1.23 10.36
C PHE A 178 -32.10 1.57 9.00
N LEU A 179 -30.98 0.93 8.60
CA LEU A 179 -30.26 1.32 7.39
C LEU A 179 -31.00 0.95 6.10
N GLU A 180 -31.58 -0.26 6.01
CA GLU A 180 -32.36 -0.68 4.83
C GLU A 180 -33.52 0.30 4.55
N PRO A 181 -34.40 0.64 5.52
CA PRO A 181 -35.43 1.66 5.32
C PRO A 181 -34.88 3.05 5.00
N MET A 182 -33.82 3.48 5.69
CA MET A 182 -33.23 4.82 5.50
C MET A 182 -32.67 4.99 4.08
N LEU A 183 -32.01 3.94 3.55
CA LEU A 183 -31.43 3.91 2.21
C LEU A 183 -32.43 3.50 1.12
N ARG A 184 -33.68 3.22 1.50
CA ARG A 184 -34.74 2.72 0.60
C ARG A 184 -34.37 1.41 -0.11
N VAL A 185 -33.57 0.57 0.54
CA VAL A 185 -33.22 -0.77 0.05
C VAL A 185 -34.34 -1.74 0.44
N THR A 186 -34.59 -2.75 -0.41
CA THR A 186 -35.63 -3.75 -0.12
C THR A 186 -35.28 -4.48 1.17
N SER A 187 -36.20 -4.46 2.13
CA SER A 187 -35.96 -5.06 3.44
C SER A 187 -35.80 -6.57 3.30
N ARG A 188 -34.73 -7.10 3.89
CA ARG A 188 -34.47 -8.54 3.83
C ARG A 188 -35.43 -9.25 4.78
N SER A 189 -36.20 -10.21 4.29
CA SER A 189 -36.97 -11.08 5.18
C SER A 189 -35.99 -11.94 5.98
N HIS A 190 -36.08 -11.88 7.30
CA HIS A 190 -35.31 -12.73 8.20
C HIS A 190 -35.82 -14.18 8.14
N VAL A 191 -35.57 -14.90 7.04
CA VAL A 191 -35.75 -16.34 6.98
C VAL A 191 -34.51 -16.96 7.59
N ALA A 192 -34.71 -17.58 8.75
CA ALA A 192 -33.69 -18.35 9.44
C ALA A 192 -33.21 -19.48 8.50
N GLU A 193 -31.98 -19.37 8.00
CA GLU A 193 -31.26 -20.53 7.49
C GLU A 193 -30.84 -21.39 8.69
N GLY A 194 -31.75 -22.28 9.06
CA GLY A 194 -31.54 -23.34 10.03
C GLY A 194 -32.19 -24.61 9.50
N VAL A 195 -31.35 -25.50 8.96
CA VAL A 195 -31.55 -26.94 8.78
C VAL A 195 -32.55 -27.36 7.71
N GLU A 196 -32.07 -28.02 6.65
CA GLU A 196 -32.46 -29.33 6.06
C GLU A 196 -31.52 -29.52 4.84
N ASP A 197 -30.90 -30.66 4.50
CA ASP A 197 -31.09 -32.03 4.94
C ASP A 197 -29.84 -32.84 4.54
N VAL A 198 -29.15 -33.46 5.52
CA VAL A 198 -28.27 -34.60 5.25
C VAL A 198 -29.19 -35.81 5.19
N LYS A 199 -29.50 -36.31 3.99
CA LYS A 199 -30.21 -37.59 3.85
C LYS A 199 -29.49 -38.60 2.98
N ALA A 200 -29.08 -39.65 3.69
CA ALA A 200 -28.42 -40.84 3.23
C ALA A 200 -29.25 -41.73 2.30
N ARG A 201 -28.56 -42.58 1.54
CA ARG A 201 -29.00 -43.92 1.11
C ARG A 201 -27.75 -44.80 0.96
N GLN A 202 -27.42 -45.64 1.95
CA GLN A 202 -27.72 -47.10 2.03
C GLN A 202 -27.42 -47.86 0.74
N ARG A 203 -26.84 -49.07 0.69
CA ARG A 203 -26.32 -50.12 1.60
C ARG A 203 -25.93 -51.26 0.63
N THR A 204 -24.89 -52.08 0.90
CA THR A 204 -25.00 -53.58 0.87
C THR A 204 -23.67 -54.32 1.04
N GLY A 205 -23.68 -55.29 1.99
CA GLY A 205 -22.88 -56.54 2.03
C GLY A 205 -21.41 -56.40 2.48
N ARG A 206 -20.80 -57.35 3.20
CA ARG A 206 -21.21 -58.62 3.81
C ARG A 206 -20.05 -59.03 4.76
N HIS A 207 -20.34 -59.76 5.82
CA HIS A 207 -19.39 -60.30 6.82
C HIS A 207 -18.28 -61.17 6.21
N SER A 208 -17.05 -61.13 6.75
CA SER A 208 -16.39 -62.22 7.50
C SER A 208 -14.89 -61.96 7.77
N ALA A 209 -14.35 -62.68 8.76
CA ALA A 209 -13.13 -62.47 9.54
C ALA A 209 -11.78 -62.80 8.86
N GLY A 210 -10.67 -62.29 9.44
CA GLY A 210 -9.30 -62.72 9.12
C GLY A 210 -8.15 -61.94 9.80
N SER A 211 -7.76 -62.39 10.99
CA SER A 211 -6.47 -62.33 11.73
C SER A 211 -5.32 -61.34 11.42
N VAL A 212 -4.82 -60.72 12.52
CA VAL A 212 -3.42 -60.66 13.04
C VAL A 212 -2.32 -59.93 12.23
N ALA A 213 -1.76 -58.85 12.80
CA ALA A 213 -0.32 -58.69 13.15
C ALA A 213 -0.01 -57.30 13.76
N GLU A 214 1.03 -57.27 14.60
CA GLU A 214 1.37 -56.29 15.64
C GLU A 214 2.25 -55.08 15.21
N ARG A 215 2.44 -54.17 16.20
CA ARG A 215 3.52 -53.18 16.46
C ARG A 215 3.25 -51.73 16.00
N VAL A 216 2.84 -50.83 16.90
CA VAL A 216 3.59 -50.10 17.97
C VAL A 216 4.53 -49.02 17.42
N GLY A 217 4.22 -47.76 17.76
CA GLY A 217 5.14 -46.62 17.63
C GLY A 217 4.46 -45.25 17.71
N SER A 218 4.02 -44.84 18.90
CA SER A 218 3.95 -43.41 19.28
C SER A 218 5.18 -43.11 20.16
N PRO A 219 5.69 -41.87 20.26
CA PRO A 219 5.04 -40.89 21.13
C PRO A 219 5.15 -39.40 20.75
N ALA A 220 4.30 -38.63 21.44
CA ALA A 220 4.46 -37.24 21.92
C ALA A 220 4.53 -36.11 20.87
N ALA A 221 3.52 -35.25 20.78
CA ALA A 221 3.22 -34.12 21.68
C ALA A 221 4.29 -33.01 21.59
N ASP A 222 3.94 -31.88 20.96
CA ASP A 222 3.62 -30.67 21.70
C ASP A 222 3.19 -29.53 20.76
N ASN A 223 2.05 -28.95 21.13
CA ASN A 223 1.57 -27.65 20.68
C ASN A 223 2.34 -26.59 21.49
N PRO A 224 2.58 -25.37 20.97
CA PRO A 224 1.86 -24.29 21.60
C PRO A 224 1.46 -23.13 20.68
N ARG A 225 0.18 -22.75 20.88
CA ARG A 225 -0.29 -21.38 21.18
C ARG A 225 -0.35 -20.36 20.05
N GLN A 226 -1.59 -20.18 19.62
CA GLN A 226 -2.24 -18.90 19.33
C GLN A 226 -1.67 -17.72 20.12
N SER A 227 -1.37 -16.64 19.38
CA SER A 227 -1.27 -15.29 19.92
C SER A 227 -2.24 -14.40 19.14
N LYS A 228 -3.32 -14.03 19.81
CA LYS A 228 -4.24 -12.97 19.41
C LYS A 228 -3.49 -11.63 19.47
N SER A 229 -3.53 -10.80 18.44
CA SER A 229 -3.22 -9.37 18.56
C SER A 229 -4.47 -8.55 18.31
N VAL A 230 -4.93 -7.88 19.36
CA VAL A 230 -5.97 -6.85 19.33
C VAL A 230 -5.35 -5.52 18.89
N VAL A 231 -6.13 -4.77 18.13
CA VAL A 231 -5.89 -3.44 17.55
C VAL A 231 -5.91 -2.34 18.62
N ASN A 232 -4.88 -1.47 18.65
CA ASN A 232 -4.94 0.00 18.52
C ASN A 232 -3.69 0.69 19.09
N GLY A 233 -3.19 1.69 18.36
CA GLY A 233 -2.13 2.59 18.80
C GLY A 233 -1.66 3.50 17.66
N ASP A 234 -2.39 4.60 17.44
CA ASP A 234 -1.91 5.78 16.73
C ASP A 234 -0.68 6.32 17.47
N GLU A 235 0.52 6.19 16.88
CA GLU A 235 1.70 6.92 17.34
C GLU A 235 2.15 7.90 16.27
N ASN A 236 1.79 9.17 16.51
CA ASN A 236 2.43 10.34 15.92
C ASN A 236 3.91 10.37 16.32
N LEU A 237 4.81 9.94 15.42
CA LEU A 237 6.23 10.19 15.57
C LEU A 237 6.57 11.57 15.03
N ARG A 238 6.69 12.53 15.96
CA ARG A 238 7.41 13.78 15.77
C ARG A 238 8.88 13.45 15.52
N ALA A 239 9.40 13.83 14.36
CA ALA A 239 10.84 13.80 14.10
C ALA A 239 11.54 14.89 14.92
N ASP A 240 12.32 14.46 15.90
CA ASP A 240 13.17 15.30 16.73
C ASP A 240 14.49 15.57 16.00
N ALA A 241 14.63 16.75 15.41
CA ALA A 241 15.88 17.20 14.80
C ALA A 241 16.77 17.81 15.89
N SER A 242 17.63 16.99 16.48
CA SER A 242 18.68 17.47 17.39
C SER A 242 19.77 18.21 16.62
N LYS A 243 19.94 19.48 17.00
CA LYS A 243 20.93 20.45 16.54
C LYS A 243 22.36 20.00 16.88
N SER A 244 23.28 20.20 15.93
CA SER A 244 24.70 20.47 16.21
C SER A 244 25.01 21.90 15.76
N SER A 245 25.44 22.70 16.72
CA SER A 245 25.69 24.13 16.66
C SER A 245 27.12 24.45 16.21
N ARG A 246 27.28 25.57 15.50
CA ARG A 246 28.40 26.55 15.55
C ARG A 246 27.85 27.83 14.87
N ALA A 247 27.31 28.80 15.61
CA ALA A 247 27.95 29.84 16.42
C ALA A 247 28.51 31.02 15.59
N ASN A 248 27.98 32.20 15.92
CA ASN A 248 28.36 33.59 15.60
C ASN A 248 27.97 34.11 14.20
N GLY A 249 27.39 35.30 14.05
CA GLY A 249 27.02 36.33 15.01
C GLY A 249 26.54 37.59 14.26
N ASP A 250 25.44 38.14 14.77
CA ASP A 250 25.00 39.53 14.80
C ASP A 250 24.57 40.36 13.57
N ALA A 251 23.48 41.08 13.87
CA ALA A 251 22.98 42.38 13.44
C ALA A 251 22.14 42.43 12.14
N MET A 252 20.80 42.59 12.24
CA MET A 252 20.05 43.87 12.28
C MET A 252 20.37 44.76 11.05
N THR A 253 19.45 45.23 10.19
CA THR A 253 18.08 45.73 10.40
C THR A 253 17.45 46.01 9.01
N LYS A 254 16.14 45.81 8.88
CA LYS A 254 15.11 46.53 8.08
C LYS A 254 15.34 47.09 6.65
N ASP A 255 14.22 46.99 5.92
CA ASP A 255 13.63 47.89 4.92
C ASP A 255 13.88 47.68 3.42
N GLY A 256 12.78 47.89 2.66
CA GLY A 256 12.73 48.11 1.21
C GLY A 256 12.02 46.97 0.44
N SER A 257 10.72 47.04 0.21
CA SER A 257 10.09 47.69 -0.95
C SER A 257 10.36 47.01 -2.28
N TYR A 258 9.33 46.36 -2.87
CA TYR A 258 9.07 46.47 -4.31
C TYR A 258 7.59 46.25 -4.63
N CYS A 259 6.96 47.28 -5.19
CA CYS A 259 5.71 47.26 -5.93
C CYS A 259 5.99 47.04 -7.43
N GLU A 260 4.92 46.85 -8.19
CA GLU A 260 4.79 46.82 -9.67
C GLU A 260 5.00 45.43 -10.29
N ALA A 261 4.13 44.90 -11.15
CA ALA A 261 2.92 45.42 -11.82
C ALA A 261 1.95 44.25 -12.10
#